data_AF-A0AA37XK99-F1
#
_entry.id   AF-A0AA37XK99-F1
#
_cell.length_a   1.000
_cell.length_b   1.000
_cell.length_c   1.000
_cell.angle_alpha   90.00
_cell.angle_beta   90.00
_cell.angle_gamma   90.00
#
_symmetry.space_group_name_H-M   'P 1'
#
loop_
_entity.id
_entity.type
_entity.pdbx_description
1 polymer ?
#
loop_
_entity_poly.entity_id
_entity_poly.type
_entity_poly.pdbx_seq_one_letter_code
_entity_poly.pdbx_strand_id
1 'polypeptide(L)'
;MIISITMNPSVDISYPMEEFTLDTVNRVKNVTKTAGGKGLNVARVLHQTKAEVLASGMIGGHLGEFIETELEKEGIQHHFFAINGQSRNCIAILHEKKQTEILEQGPVITEEEAEHFLKFFEQLIEQADLLTFSGSLPAGLSDDYYAKLIHLCNKKNKDVILDCSGKALQEVLSKKISLC
;
A
#
# COMPACT_ATOMS: atom_id res chain seq x y z
N MET A 1 15.46 11.64 -3.22
CA MET A 1 14.45 10.85 -2.47
C MET A 1 13.52 10.03 -3.36
N ILE A 2 13.27 8.77 -2.99
CA ILE A 2 12.24 7.90 -3.60
C ILE A 2 10.96 7.95 -2.76
N ILE A 3 9.79 8.09 -3.38
CA ILE A 3 8.50 7.97 -2.67
C ILE A 3 7.80 6.68 -3.07
N SER A 4 7.48 5.84 -2.08
CA SER A 4 6.72 4.60 -2.30
C SER A 4 5.25 4.79 -1.92
N ILE A 5 4.36 4.69 -2.91
CA ILE A 5 2.92 4.91 -2.76
C ILE A 5 2.19 3.58 -2.61
N THR A 6 1.48 3.43 -1.49
CA THR A 6 0.60 2.29 -1.19
C THR A 6 -0.84 2.78 -0.97
N MET A 7 -1.73 2.55 -1.94
CA MET A 7 -3.11 3.06 -1.85
C MET A 7 -4.03 2.22 -0.94
N ASN A 8 -3.69 0.95 -0.69
CA ASN A 8 -4.49 0.04 0.14
C ASN A 8 -3.58 -0.76 1.11
N PRO A 9 -2.88 -0.07 2.05
CA PRO A 9 -1.98 -0.73 2.99
C PRO A 9 -2.77 -1.60 3.99
N SER A 10 -2.07 -2.57 4.57
CA SER A 10 -2.66 -3.59 5.44
C SER A 10 -1.85 -3.79 6.72
N VAL A 11 -2.48 -4.37 7.72
CA VAL A 11 -1.77 -5.12 8.76
C VAL A 11 -1.68 -6.56 8.28
N ASP A 12 -0.47 -7.00 7.94
CA ASP A 12 -0.22 -8.37 7.52
C ASP A 12 -0.04 -9.24 8.77
N ILE A 13 -0.90 -10.24 8.92
CA ILE A 13 -0.95 -11.15 10.06
C ILE A 13 -0.50 -12.53 9.61
N SER A 14 0.57 -13.05 10.21
CA SER A 14 1.05 -14.40 9.96
C SER A 14 0.62 -15.35 11.08
N TYR A 15 -0.06 -16.43 10.68
CA TYR A 15 -0.48 -17.54 11.54
C TYR A 15 0.25 -18.84 11.14
N PRO A 16 1.48 -19.06 11.65
CA PRO A 16 2.15 -20.35 11.53
C PRO A 16 1.46 -21.41 12.39
N MET A 17 1.10 -22.53 11.76
CA MET A 17 0.50 -23.69 12.41
C MET A 17 0.95 -25.00 11.76
N GLU A 18 0.97 -26.08 12.54
CA GLU A 18 1.32 -27.41 12.03
C GLU A 18 0.25 -27.93 11.07
N GLU A 19 -1.03 -27.76 11.46
CA GLU A 19 -2.20 -28.19 10.71
C GLU A 19 -3.24 -27.07 10.68
N PHE A 20 -3.89 -26.89 9.54
CA PHE A 20 -5.02 -25.99 9.36
C PHE A 20 -6.27 -26.82 9.03
N THR A 21 -7.17 -26.95 9.99
CA THR A 21 -8.33 -27.85 9.89
C THR A 21 -9.61 -27.03 9.65
N LEU A 22 -10.38 -27.39 8.63
CA LEU A 22 -11.68 -26.77 8.34
C LEU A 22 -12.74 -27.20 9.37
N ASP A 23 -13.77 -26.36 9.55
CA ASP A 23 -14.93 -26.63 10.40
C ASP A 23 -14.59 -26.92 11.89
N THR A 24 -13.50 -26.32 12.38
CA THR A 24 -13.10 -26.43 13.80
C THR A 24 -12.31 -25.20 14.27
N VAL A 25 -12.04 -25.15 15.57
CA VAL A 25 -11.23 -24.08 16.19
C VAL A 25 -9.75 -24.38 15.98
N ASN A 26 -9.08 -23.48 15.26
CA ASN A 26 -7.62 -23.48 15.11
C ASN A 26 -7.01 -22.52 16.15
N ARG A 27 -5.97 -22.96 16.87
CA ARG A 27 -5.29 -22.14 17.90
C ARG A 27 -3.85 -21.87 17.48
N VAL A 28 -3.48 -20.60 17.42
CA VAL A 28 -2.15 -20.15 16.99
C VAL A 28 -1.32 -19.75 18.20
N LYS A 29 -0.10 -20.29 18.33
CA LYS A 29 0.82 -19.95 19.44
C LYS A 29 1.66 -18.72 19.15
N ASN A 30 2.20 -18.63 17.94
CA ASN A 30 3.11 -17.56 17.52
C ASN A 30 2.40 -16.73 16.47
N VAL A 31 2.09 -15.47 16.77
CA VAL A 31 1.45 -14.55 15.82
C VAL A 31 2.42 -13.42 15.53
N THR A 32 2.63 -13.11 14.25
CA THR A 32 3.37 -11.92 13.84
C THR A 32 2.43 -10.97 13.11
N LYS A 33 2.57 -9.67 13.38
CA LYS A 33 1.85 -8.60 12.70
C LYS A 33 2.86 -7.57 12.20
N THR A 34 2.72 -7.14 10.96
CA THR A 34 3.64 -6.17 10.34
C THR A 34 2.87 -5.16 9.51
N ALA A 35 3.47 -3.99 9.28
CA ALA A 35 3.04 -3.07 8.23
C ALA A 35 3.12 -3.76 6.86
N GLY A 36 1.98 -3.86 6.19
CA GLY A 36 1.75 -4.66 5.00
C GLY A 36 1.32 -3.86 3.77
N GLY A 37 1.50 -4.47 2.61
CA GLY A 37 1.21 -3.87 1.31
C GLY A 37 2.44 -3.77 0.42
N LYS A 38 2.24 -3.95 -0.90
CA LYS A 38 3.35 -4.04 -1.87
C LYS A 38 4.28 -2.82 -1.83
N GLY A 39 3.74 -1.60 -1.76
CA GLY A 39 4.56 -0.39 -1.68
C GLY A 39 5.29 -0.26 -0.35
N LEU A 40 4.74 -0.74 0.77
CA LEU A 40 5.47 -0.79 2.04
C LEU A 40 6.62 -1.79 1.99
N ASN A 41 6.45 -2.93 1.30
CA ASN A 41 7.54 -3.86 1.06
C ASN A 41 8.65 -3.25 0.17
N VAL A 42 8.29 -2.48 -0.86
CA VAL A 42 9.25 -1.70 -1.65
C VAL A 42 10.02 -0.72 -0.77
N ALA A 43 9.32 0.04 0.08
CA ALA A 43 9.94 0.99 1.01
C ALA A 43 10.91 0.29 1.97
N ARG A 44 10.52 -0.85 2.53
CA ARG A 44 11.37 -1.64 3.44
C ARG A 44 12.64 -2.13 2.76
N VAL A 45 12.56 -2.66 1.53
CA VAL A 45 13.74 -3.10 0.78
C VAL A 45 14.65 -1.92 0.44
N LEU A 46 14.09 -0.80 -0.03
CA LEU A 46 14.85 0.43 -0.31
C LEU A 46 15.59 0.91 0.95
N HIS A 47 14.90 0.96 2.09
CA HIS A 47 15.49 1.33 3.37
C HIS A 47 16.64 0.40 3.78
N GLN A 48 16.47 -0.92 3.63
CA GLN A 48 17.54 -1.91 3.91
C GLN A 48 18.76 -1.71 3.01
N THR A 49 18.56 -1.28 1.77
CA THR A 49 19.64 -0.91 0.84
C THR A 49 20.24 0.49 1.11
N LYS A 50 19.78 1.18 2.16
CA LYS A 50 20.18 2.54 2.56
C LYS A 50 19.81 3.62 1.55
N ALA A 51 18.83 3.37 0.68
CA ALA A 51 18.26 4.40 -0.16
C ALA A 51 17.38 5.34 0.67
N GLU A 52 17.37 6.62 0.32
CA GLU A 52 16.47 7.61 0.92
C GLU A 52 15.06 7.38 0.39
N VAL A 53 14.15 6.93 1.27
CA VAL A 53 12.79 6.55 0.93
C VAL A 53 11.76 7.10 1.91
N LEU A 54 10.65 7.59 1.36
CA LEU A 54 9.46 8.01 2.09
C LEU A 54 8.29 7.10 1.71
N ALA A 55 7.68 6.42 2.68
CA ALA A 55 6.44 5.66 2.49
C ALA A 55 5.22 6.59 2.57
N SER A 56 4.29 6.46 1.63
CA SER A 56 3.08 7.29 1.60
C SER A 56 1.91 6.55 0.94
N GLY A 57 0.74 7.19 0.90
CA GLY A 57 -0.53 6.62 0.47
C GLY A 57 -1.68 7.04 1.37
N MET A 58 -2.71 6.20 1.45
CA MET A 58 -3.90 6.43 2.29
C MET A 58 -3.89 5.49 3.49
N ILE A 59 -4.27 5.99 4.67
CA ILE A 59 -4.30 5.19 5.89
C ILE A 59 -5.43 5.64 6.81
N GLY A 60 -6.03 4.73 7.59
CA GLY A 60 -7.13 5.14 8.47
C GLY A 60 -7.44 4.23 9.64
N GLY A 61 -7.99 4.86 10.68
CA GLY A 61 -8.31 4.26 11.96
C GLY A 61 -7.10 3.64 12.69
N HIS A 62 -7.39 2.88 13.74
CA HIS A 62 -6.38 2.24 14.60
C HIS A 62 -5.43 1.28 13.86
N LEU A 63 -5.89 0.68 12.76
CA LEU A 63 -5.01 -0.18 11.95
C LEU A 63 -4.01 0.65 11.13
N GLY A 64 -4.38 1.86 10.73
CA GLY A 64 -3.45 2.82 10.15
C GLY A 64 -2.40 3.28 11.15
N GLU A 65 -2.83 3.68 12.36
CA GLU A 65 -1.92 4.06 13.44
C GLU A 65 -0.92 2.94 13.78
N PHE A 66 -1.37 1.68 13.76
CA PHE A 66 -0.49 0.52 13.93
C PHE A 66 0.57 0.45 12.82
N ILE A 67 0.18 0.62 11.55
CA ILE A 67 1.10 0.58 10.41
C ILE A 67 2.15 1.68 10.54
N GLU A 68 1.76 2.91 10.89
CA GLU A 68 2.71 4.01 11.11
C GLU A 68 3.68 3.68 12.25
N THR A 69 3.16 3.19 13.39
CA THR A 69 3.99 2.77 14.52
C THR A 69 5.01 1.68 14.15
N GLU A 70 4.64 0.72 13.29
CA GLU A 70 5.59 -0.31 12.82
C GLU A 70 6.65 0.28 11.88
N LEU A 71 6.30 1.22 11.00
CA LEU A 71 7.26 1.92 10.14
C LEU A 71 8.25 2.75 10.95
N GLU A 72 7.79 3.44 12.01
CA GLU A 72 8.64 4.17 12.94
C GLU A 72 9.66 3.25 13.63
N LYS A 73 9.23 2.07 14.10
CA LYS A 73 10.13 1.06 14.70
C LYS A 73 11.16 0.53 13.71
N GLU A 74 10.79 0.41 12.44
CA GLU A 74 11.70 0.03 11.35
C GLU A 74 12.64 1.18 10.92
N GLY A 75 12.42 2.41 11.40
CA GLY A 75 13.21 3.59 11.02
C GLY A 75 12.89 4.10 9.61
N ILE A 76 11.73 3.72 9.06
CA ILE A 76 11.28 4.13 7.72
C ILE A 76 10.49 5.43 7.84
N GLN A 77 10.92 6.46 7.12
CA GLN A 77 10.16 7.72 7.06
C GLN A 77 8.82 7.50 6.36
N HIS A 78 7.76 8.08 6.91
CA HIS A 78 6.44 8.02 6.30
C HIS A 78 5.68 9.35 6.39
N HIS A 79 4.75 9.53 5.45
CA HIS A 79 3.77 10.61 5.50
C HIS A 79 2.50 10.17 4.76
N PHE A 80 1.50 9.70 5.49
CA PHE A 80 0.23 9.22 4.91
C PHE A 80 -0.87 10.28 4.95
N PHE A 81 -1.79 10.16 4.00
CA PHE A 81 -3.06 10.87 4.04
C PHE A 81 -4.06 10.08 4.87
N ALA A 82 -4.62 10.72 5.89
CA ALA A 82 -5.62 10.11 6.76
C ALA A 82 -6.99 10.02 6.06
N ILE A 83 -7.63 8.86 6.15
CA ILE A 83 -8.99 8.59 5.68
C ILE A 83 -9.88 8.17 6.86
N ASN A 84 -11.19 8.31 6.70
CA ASN A 84 -12.17 7.95 7.74
C ASN A 84 -12.32 6.43 7.90
N GLY A 85 -12.20 5.69 6.78
CA GLY A 85 -12.31 4.22 6.78
C GLY A 85 -11.11 3.55 7.44
N GLN A 86 -11.31 2.34 7.97
CA GLN A 86 -10.23 1.59 8.61
C GLN A 86 -9.34 0.89 7.57
N SER A 87 -8.02 1.01 7.69
CA SER A 87 -7.07 0.15 6.97
C SER A 87 -7.36 -1.32 7.26
N ARG A 88 -6.92 -2.21 6.36
CA ARG A 88 -7.38 -3.61 6.36
C ARG A 88 -6.43 -4.58 7.04
N ASN A 89 -6.91 -5.78 7.35
CA ASN A 89 -6.04 -6.92 7.64
C ASN A 89 -5.86 -7.81 6.41
N CYS A 90 -4.68 -8.41 6.31
CA CYS A 90 -4.40 -9.52 5.42
C CYS A 90 -3.87 -10.68 6.27
N ILE A 91 -4.49 -11.84 6.19
CA ILE A 91 -4.13 -13.00 7.01
C ILE A 91 -3.45 -14.03 6.12
N ALA A 92 -2.23 -14.41 6.49
CA ALA A 92 -1.50 -15.52 5.89
C ALA A 92 -1.42 -16.68 6.88
N ILE A 93 -2.09 -17.78 6.57
CA ILE A 93 -2.05 -19.03 7.33
C ILE A 93 -0.96 -19.91 6.71
N LEU A 94 0.11 -20.14 7.45
CA LEU A 94 1.25 -20.96 7.01
C LEU A 94 1.12 -22.35 7.64
N HIS A 95 0.83 -23.37 6.83
CA HIS A 95 0.58 -24.73 7.30
C HIS A 95 1.10 -25.76 6.31
N GLU A 96 1.68 -26.88 6.76
CA GLU A 96 2.07 -28.01 5.88
C GLU A 96 2.84 -27.62 4.60
N LYS A 97 3.74 -26.62 4.69
CA LYS A 97 4.47 -26.02 3.55
C LYS A 97 3.58 -25.35 2.48
N LYS A 98 2.34 -25.02 2.84
CA LYS A 98 1.36 -24.25 2.07
C LYS A 98 1.13 -22.89 2.72
N GLN A 99 0.55 -21.98 1.94
CA GLN A 99 0.12 -20.67 2.38
C GLN A 99 -1.31 -20.45 1.89
N THR A 100 -2.21 -20.19 2.84
CA THR A 100 -3.60 -19.81 2.56
C THR A 100 -3.80 -18.36 2.98
N GLU A 101 -4.32 -17.52 2.09
CA GLU A 101 -4.50 -16.09 2.33
C GLU A 101 -5.96 -15.69 2.42
N ILE A 102 -6.28 -14.83 3.39
CA ILE A 102 -7.58 -14.17 3.52
C ILE A 102 -7.31 -12.67 3.45
N LEU A 103 -7.76 -12.04 2.36
CA LEU A 103 -7.49 -10.65 2.07
C LEU A 103 -8.80 -9.85 2.20
N GLU A 104 -8.86 -8.97 3.19
CA GLU A 104 -9.97 -8.03 3.29
C GLU A 104 -9.90 -7.02 2.12
N GLN A 105 -11.05 -6.54 1.66
CA GLN A 105 -11.09 -5.55 0.58
C GLN A 105 -10.43 -4.22 0.99
N GLY A 106 -10.58 -3.86 2.26
CA GLY A 106 -10.17 -2.60 2.83
C GLY A 106 -11.21 -1.49 2.72
N PRO A 107 -10.82 -0.25 3.03
CA PRO A 107 -11.76 0.85 3.17
C PRO A 107 -12.37 1.23 1.81
N VAL A 108 -13.56 1.81 1.88
CA VAL A 108 -14.18 2.50 0.74
C VAL A 108 -13.80 3.97 0.83
N ILE A 109 -13.11 4.47 -0.18
CA ILE A 109 -12.69 5.86 -0.28
C ILE A 109 -13.83 6.69 -0.87
N THR A 110 -14.17 7.78 -0.21
CA THR A 110 -15.15 8.74 -0.72
C THR A 110 -14.57 9.60 -1.83
N GLU A 111 -15.43 10.20 -2.67
CA GLU A 111 -14.99 11.15 -3.69
C GLU A 111 -14.24 12.35 -3.07
N GLU A 112 -14.72 12.85 -1.92
CA GLU A 112 -14.08 13.94 -1.18
C GLU A 112 -12.67 13.57 -0.69
N GLU A 113 -12.49 12.39 -0.09
CA GLU A 113 -11.17 11.89 0.32
C GLU A 113 -10.25 11.69 -0.90
N ALA A 114 -10.79 11.22 -2.02
CA ALA A 114 -10.03 11.05 -3.25
C ALA A 114 -9.57 12.41 -3.82
N GLU A 115 -10.38 13.46 -3.77
CA GLU A 115 -9.99 14.81 -4.18
C GLU A 115 -8.97 15.43 -3.22
N HIS A 116 -9.16 15.27 -1.91
CA HIS A 116 -8.22 15.76 -0.90
C HIS A 116 -6.87 15.04 -0.97
N PHE A 117 -6.86 13.74 -1.25
CA PHE A 117 -5.62 13.00 -1.50
C PHE A 117 -4.87 13.55 -2.71
N LEU A 118 -5.54 13.93 -3.80
CA LEU A 118 -4.86 14.52 -4.96
C LEU A 118 -4.13 15.81 -4.58
N LYS A 119 -4.75 16.69 -3.77
CA LYS A 119 -4.12 17.93 -3.28
C LYS A 119 -2.93 17.64 -2.37
N PHE A 120 -3.08 16.68 -1.45
CA PHE A 120 -1.99 16.20 -0.60
C PHE A 120 -0.82 15.66 -1.46
N PHE A 121 -1.14 14.85 -2.45
CA PHE A 121 -0.17 14.23 -3.34
C PHE A 121 0.58 15.25 -4.19
N GLU A 122 -0.10 16.30 -4.69
CA GLU A 122 0.54 17.38 -5.45
C GLU A 122 1.66 18.09 -4.68
N GLN A 123 1.53 18.21 -3.36
CA GLN A 123 2.57 18.77 -2.48
C GLN A 123 3.68 17.75 -2.19
N LEU A 124 3.30 16.49 -1.98
CA LEU A 124 4.22 15.39 -1.68
C LEU A 124 5.25 15.18 -2.79
N ILE A 125 4.81 15.20 -4.06
CA ILE A 125 5.66 14.86 -5.20
C ILE A 125 6.77 15.88 -5.48
N GLU A 126 6.70 17.09 -4.94
CA GLU A 126 7.76 18.11 -5.12
C GLU A 126 9.11 17.61 -4.61
N GLN A 127 9.09 16.79 -3.56
CA GLN A 127 10.26 16.26 -2.87
C GLN A 127 10.81 14.98 -3.52
N ALA A 128 10.08 14.38 -4.46
CA ALA A 128 10.45 13.10 -5.08
C ALA A 128 11.37 13.30 -6.29
N ASP A 129 12.33 12.41 -6.47
CA ASP A 129 13.01 12.22 -7.77
C ASP A 129 12.33 11.11 -8.56
N LEU A 130 11.93 10.05 -7.86
CA LEU A 130 11.29 8.86 -8.39
C LEU A 130 10.12 8.47 -7.50
N LEU A 131 9.00 8.08 -8.13
CA LEU A 131 7.85 7.52 -7.44
C LEU A 131 7.63 6.07 -7.84
N THR A 132 7.28 5.24 -6.86
CA THR A 132 6.81 3.89 -7.10
C THR A 132 5.35 3.78 -6.67
N PHE A 133 4.50 3.21 -7.50
CA PHE A 133 3.10 2.91 -7.17
C PHE A 133 2.94 1.40 -7.18
N SER A 134 2.48 0.82 -6.08
CA SER A 134 2.42 -0.63 -5.93
C SER A 134 1.11 -1.12 -5.32
N GLY A 135 0.50 -2.11 -5.98
CA GLY A 135 -0.68 -2.81 -5.49
C GLY A 135 -2.02 -2.26 -5.97
N SER A 136 -3.09 -2.83 -5.42
CA SER A 136 -4.47 -2.52 -5.81
C SER A 136 -4.94 -1.19 -5.24
N LEU A 137 -5.83 -0.51 -5.98
CA LEU A 137 -6.62 0.60 -5.44
C LEU A 137 -7.65 0.06 -4.41
N PRO A 138 -7.91 0.79 -3.31
CA PRO A 138 -9.03 0.51 -2.42
C PRO A 138 -10.37 0.74 -3.13
N ALA A 139 -11.46 0.23 -2.55
CA ALA A 139 -12.80 0.42 -3.09
C ALA A 139 -13.18 1.91 -3.10
N GLY A 140 -14.10 2.31 -3.98
CA GLY A 140 -14.55 3.71 -4.10
C GLY A 140 -13.67 4.59 -4.99
N LEU A 141 -12.38 4.26 -5.16
CA LEU A 141 -11.56 4.90 -6.18
C LEU A 141 -11.93 4.40 -7.58
N SER A 142 -11.80 5.30 -8.55
CA SER A 142 -11.94 4.96 -9.98
C SER A 142 -10.76 4.12 -10.45
N ASP A 143 -10.99 3.19 -11.39
CA ASP A 143 -9.93 2.34 -11.94
C ASP A 143 -8.79 3.15 -12.56
N ASP A 144 -9.07 4.37 -13.04
CA ASP A 144 -8.09 5.27 -13.65
C ASP A 144 -7.30 6.15 -12.66
N TYR A 145 -7.48 5.93 -11.35
CA TYR A 145 -6.91 6.81 -10.33
C TYR A 145 -5.37 6.83 -10.34
N TYR A 146 -4.71 5.68 -10.56
CA TYR A 146 -3.26 5.67 -10.77
C TYR A 146 -2.86 6.51 -11.97
N ALA A 147 -3.61 6.46 -13.08
CA ALA A 147 -3.28 7.25 -14.25
C ALA A 147 -3.40 8.77 -13.97
N LYS A 148 -4.34 9.19 -13.10
CA LYS A 148 -4.43 10.58 -12.62
C LYS A 148 -3.20 10.99 -11.82
N LEU A 149 -2.75 10.15 -10.88
CA LEU A 149 -1.55 10.41 -10.07
C LEU A 149 -0.29 10.48 -10.94
N ILE A 150 -0.12 9.52 -11.86
CA ILE A 150 1.04 9.45 -12.76
C ILE A 150 1.07 10.64 -13.70
N HIS A 151 -0.08 11.12 -14.17
CA HIS A 151 -0.16 12.32 -14.98
C HIS A 151 0.34 13.57 -14.22
N LEU A 152 0.07 13.67 -12.92
CA LEU A 152 0.63 14.75 -12.08
C LEU A 152 2.15 14.63 -11.95
N CYS A 153 2.68 13.41 -11.77
CA CYS A 153 4.12 13.15 -11.77
C CYS A 153 4.78 13.58 -13.09
N ASN A 154 4.23 13.16 -14.23
CA ASN A 154 4.77 13.52 -15.54
C ASN A 154 4.73 15.05 -15.79
N LYS A 155 3.67 15.73 -15.36
CA LYS A 155 3.58 17.21 -15.43
C LYS A 155 4.70 17.92 -14.68
N LYS A 156 5.22 17.30 -13.62
CA LYS A 156 6.36 17.80 -12.84
C LYS A 156 7.69 17.13 -13.20
N ASN A 157 7.75 16.45 -14.35
CA ASN A 157 8.93 15.73 -14.84
C ASN A 157 9.53 14.75 -13.81
N LYS A 158 8.67 14.04 -13.07
CA LYS A 158 9.08 13.00 -12.11
C LYS A 158 9.04 11.62 -12.75
N ASP A 159 10.04 10.81 -12.43
CA ASP A 159 10.14 9.42 -12.85
C ASP A 159 9.14 8.54 -12.09
N VAL A 160 8.60 7.51 -12.76
CA VAL A 160 7.52 6.69 -12.23
C VAL A 160 7.73 5.21 -12.57
N ILE A 161 7.67 4.37 -11.54
CA ILE A 161 7.54 2.91 -11.66
C ILE A 161 6.15 2.49 -11.16
N LEU A 162 5.46 1.66 -11.93
CA LEU A 162 4.14 1.14 -11.59
C LEU A 162 4.17 -0.40 -11.53
N ASP A 163 3.82 -0.97 -10.39
CA ASP A 163 3.53 -2.40 -10.19
C ASP A 163 2.07 -2.58 -9.73
N CYS A 164 1.17 -2.71 -10.70
CA CYS A 164 -0.23 -3.00 -10.42
C CYS A 164 -0.80 -3.99 -11.46
N SER A 165 -2.07 -4.35 -11.32
CA SER A 165 -2.71 -5.35 -12.16
C SER A 165 -4.17 -5.02 -12.44
N GLY A 166 -4.79 -5.76 -13.36
CA GLY A 166 -6.21 -5.64 -13.64
C GLY A 166 -6.57 -4.33 -14.34
N LYS A 167 -7.78 -3.82 -14.06
CA LYS A 167 -8.32 -2.63 -14.74
C LYS A 167 -7.47 -1.38 -14.52
N ALA A 168 -6.90 -1.20 -13.33
CA ALA A 168 -6.05 -0.05 -13.05
C ALA A 168 -4.80 0.00 -13.94
N LEU A 169 -4.19 -1.17 -14.23
CA LEU A 169 -3.08 -1.24 -15.19
C LEU A 169 -3.56 -0.95 -16.61
N GLN A 170 -4.72 -1.48 -17.01
CA GLN A 170 -5.29 -1.23 -18.34
C GLN A 170 -5.57 0.27 -18.57
N GLU A 171 -6.11 0.96 -17.57
CA GLU A 171 -6.35 2.41 -17.61
C GLU A 171 -5.06 3.23 -17.69
N VAL A 172 -3.96 2.76 -17.10
CA VAL A 172 -2.65 3.40 -17.24
C VAL A 172 -2.14 3.21 -18.67
N LEU A 173 -2.16 1.98 -19.19
CA LEU A 173 -1.64 1.66 -20.52
C LEU A 173 -2.45 2.28 -21.67
N SER A 174 -3.73 2.56 -21.45
CA SER A 174 -4.60 3.21 -22.45
C SER A 174 -4.37 4.72 -22.56
N LYS A 175 -3.74 5.35 -21.55
CA LYS A 175 -3.47 6.79 -21.53
C LYS A 175 -2.05 7.09 -22.02
N LYS A 176 -1.88 8.29 -22.60
CA LYS A 176 -0.56 8.81 -22.98
C LYS A 176 0.19 9.32 -21.74
N ILE A 177 0.72 8.40 -20.95
CA ILE A 177 1.57 8.67 -19.77
C ILE A 177 2.92 7.99 -19.93
N SER A 178 3.95 8.58 -19.32
CA SER A 178 5.32 8.07 -19.36
C SER A 178 5.63 7.34 -18.06
N LEU A 179 6.11 6.10 -18.20
CA LEU A 179 6.67 5.27 -17.14
C LEU A 179 8.17 5.08 -17.45
N CYS A 180 8.96 4.77 -16.42
CA CYS A 180 10.36 4.38 -16.57
C CYS A 180 10.51 3.04 -17.31
#